data_AF-A0A9J6G3D7-F1
#
_entry.id   AF-A0A9J6G3D7-F1
#
_cell.length_a   1.000
_cell.length_b   1.000
_cell.length_c   1.000
_cell.angle_alpha   90.00
_cell.angle_beta   90.00
_cell.angle_gamma   90.00
#
_symmetry.space_group_name_H-M   'P 1'
#
loop_
_entity.id
_entity.type
_entity.pdbx_description
1 polymer ?
#
loop_
_entity_poly.entity_id
_entity_poly.type
_entity_poly.pdbx_seq_one_letter_code
_entity_poly.pdbx_strand_id
1 'polypeptide(L)'
;MVGPVYRRRARVAKGGMARRWLHCAAFWPPWKSHWRRRVRTGTTWNLHDQLRPVQVLHLHQRVQGGRLLSLRAAGAPLPRISGSCSRTAASTTTRRGASPTVTWTVLDFRNARVNSFTQFETGPNPFLGAEETLETIVFREDSTLPDSWQLLARLAKLAKLEFRNMAHLELTSDFNQLPATIDRVYIYNSTIGYVHPRWLSQLKALKLVIIRDTNLNRFLRSMLPRPASFLTELDLERNTLTSLPLDIGEEMPLLQFLNVGRNNITTIDERSLAPLRRNTTYVYLFGNPLRCDCKLRFVVGYQEEWTYSECAQPERLKGRYLGVLGAHELTCDAAEDGGQAT
;
A
#
# COMPACT_ATOMS: atom_id res chain seq x y z
N MET A 1 -65.03 -17.98 9.35
CA MET A 1 -65.66 -16.74 8.84
C MET A 1 -65.10 -16.47 7.45
N VAL A 2 -65.86 -15.81 6.55
CA VAL A 2 -65.58 -15.83 5.10
C VAL A 2 -65.64 -14.43 4.48
N GLY A 3 -64.59 -14.06 3.74
CA GLY A 3 -64.62 -13.03 2.69
C GLY A 3 -64.58 -11.56 3.15
N PRO A 4 -64.62 -10.60 2.20
CA PRO A 4 -64.74 -10.79 0.74
C PRO A 4 -63.48 -10.43 -0.07
N VAL A 5 -63.34 -11.07 -1.23
CA VAL A 5 -62.47 -10.59 -2.32
C VAL A 5 -63.21 -9.51 -3.11
N TYR A 6 -62.52 -8.45 -3.55
CA TYR A 6 -63.04 -7.55 -4.59
C TYR A 6 -62.01 -7.30 -5.71
N ARG A 7 -62.30 -7.83 -6.90
CA ARG A 7 -61.68 -7.41 -8.16
C ARG A 7 -62.52 -6.28 -8.78
N ARG A 8 -61.87 -5.28 -9.40
CA ARG A 8 -62.48 -4.47 -10.47
C ARG A 8 -61.53 -4.35 -11.65
N ARG A 9 -62.07 -4.30 -12.87
CA ARG A 9 -61.32 -4.18 -14.13
C ARG A 9 -61.24 -2.73 -14.61
N ALA A 10 -60.08 -2.40 -15.19
CA ALA A 10 -59.75 -1.38 -16.16
C ALA A 10 -60.80 -0.36 -16.66
N ARG A 11 -60.36 0.89 -16.83
CA ARG A 11 -60.56 1.66 -18.07
C ARG A 11 -59.39 2.62 -18.34
N VAL A 12 -59.29 3.11 -19.58
CA VAL A 12 -58.16 3.91 -20.11
C VAL A 12 -58.62 5.33 -20.47
N ALA A 13 -57.82 6.33 -20.12
CA ALA A 13 -57.71 7.63 -20.78
C ALA A 13 -56.23 8.07 -20.65
N LYS A 14 -55.43 8.22 -21.71
CA LYS A 14 -55.50 9.24 -22.78
C LYS A 14 -55.62 10.68 -22.26
N GLY A 15 -54.45 11.30 -22.07
CA GLY A 15 -54.27 12.75 -22.00
C GLY A 15 -52.83 13.06 -22.41
N GLY A 16 -52.62 14.01 -23.32
CA GLY A 16 -51.29 14.36 -23.80
C GLY A 16 -51.30 15.58 -24.71
N MET A 17 -50.17 16.29 -24.76
CA MET A 17 -49.88 17.33 -25.74
C MET A 17 -48.43 17.18 -26.22
N ALA A 18 -48.20 17.53 -27.49
CA ALA A 18 -46.93 17.36 -28.16
C ALA A 18 -46.57 18.62 -28.96
N ARG A 19 -45.26 18.90 -29.07
CA ARG A 19 -44.55 19.76 -30.05
C ARG A 19 -43.05 19.71 -29.67
N ARG A 20 -42.09 19.72 -30.59
CA ARG A 20 -42.14 19.56 -32.06
C ARG A 20 -40.74 19.12 -32.51
N TRP A 21 -40.62 18.17 -33.44
CA TRP A 21 -39.38 17.98 -34.19
C TRP A 21 -39.39 18.85 -35.46
N LEU A 22 -38.21 19.26 -35.91
CA LEU A 22 -37.95 19.82 -37.23
C LEU A 22 -36.65 19.22 -37.77
N HIS A 23 -36.68 18.75 -39.01
CA HIS A 23 -35.52 18.16 -39.68
C HIS A 23 -34.60 19.25 -40.27
N CYS A 24 -33.34 18.88 -40.49
CA CYS A 24 -32.72 19.07 -41.80
C CYS A 24 -31.68 17.96 -42.03
N ALA A 25 -31.45 17.57 -43.29
CA ALA A 25 -30.53 16.48 -43.65
C ALA A 25 -29.78 16.81 -44.95
N ALA A 26 -28.46 16.63 -44.93
CA ALA A 26 -27.50 16.74 -46.05
C ALA A 26 -26.10 16.35 -45.51
N PHE A 27 -25.13 15.83 -46.25
CA PHE A 27 -25.09 15.20 -47.59
C PHE A 27 -23.86 14.26 -47.59
N TRP A 28 -23.82 13.22 -48.44
CA TRP A 28 -22.59 12.45 -48.71
C TRP A 28 -21.87 13.07 -49.94
N PRO A 29 -20.58 12.81 -50.24
CA PRO A 29 -20.16 11.49 -50.73
C PRO A 29 -18.69 11.12 -50.29
N PRO A 30 -17.78 10.50 -51.08
CA PRO A 30 -17.01 9.33 -50.58
C PRO A 30 -15.46 9.49 -50.66
N TRP A 31 -14.70 8.42 -50.41
CA TRP A 31 -13.77 7.82 -51.40
C TRP A 31 -13.20 6.45 -50.96
N LYS A 32 -12.58 5.75 -51.92
CA LYS A 32 -11.96 4.41 -51.90
C LYS A 32 -10.54 4.50 -51.24
N SER A 33 -9.74 3.46 -50.91
CA SER A 33 -9.78 1.98 -51.03
C SER A 33 -8.62 1.34 -50.19
N HIS A 34 -8.54 -0.01 -50.15
CA HIS A 34 -7.38 -0.91 -49.90
C HIS A 34 -5.98 -0.31 -49.51
N TRP A 35 -5.19 -0.92 -48.60
CA TRP A 35 -4.49 -2.21 -48.86
C TRP A 35 -4.07 -3.00 -47.58
N ARG A 36 -3.18 -4.00 -47.74
CA ARG A 36 -2.95 -5.15 -46.82
C ARG A 36 -1.79 -4.98 -45.82
N ARG A 37 -1.75 -5.92 -44.84
CA ARG A 37 -0.66 -6.26 -43.91
C ARG A 37 0.77 -6.03 -44.45
N ARG A 38 1.67 -5.61 -43.56
CA ARG A 38 2.95 -6.32 -43.33
C ARG A 38 3.40 -6.16 -41.87
N VAL A 39 4.17 -7.13 -41.36
CA VAL A 39 4.78 -7.13 -40.02
C VAL A 39 6.29 -7.12 -40.19
N ARG A 40 7.02 -6.24 -39.48
CA ARG A 40 8.33 -6.56 -38.86
C ARG A 40 8.91 -5.42 -37.99
N THR A 41 9.52 -5.83 -36.88
CA THR A 41 10.69 -5.25 -36.18
C THR A 41 10.91 -3.74 -36.11
N GLY A 42 10.83 -3.19 -34.88
CA GLY A 42 11.92 -2.47 -34.21
C GLY A 42 12.54 -1.22 -34.85
N THR A 43 12.41 -0.07 -34.19
CA THR A 43 13.35 1.06 -34.33
C THR A 43 13.32 1.95 -33.08
N THR A 44 14.48 2.40 -32.63
CA THR A 44 14.65 3.49 -31.67
C THR A 44 14.40 4.84 -32.34
N TRP A 45 13.97 5.85 -31.57
CA TRP A 45 13.76 7.21 -32.07
C TRP A 45 14.16 8.27 -31.05
N ASN A 46 15.03 9.18 -31.49
CA ASN A 46 15.27 10.50 -30.90
C ASN A 46 14.88 11.55 -31.96
N LEU A 47 14.11 12.58 -31.62
CA LEU A 47 14.45 13.97 -31.98
C LEU A 47 13.55 15.00 -31.27
N HIS A 48 13.92 16.25 -31.52
CA HIS A 48 13.30 17.51 -31.12
C HIS A 48 11.87 17.76 -31.64
N ASP A 49 11.29 18.81 -31.04
CA ASP A 49 10.41 19.83 -31.63
C ASP A 49 8.87 19.76 -31.56
N GLN A 50 8.37 20.77 -30.83
CA GLN A 50 7.33 21.74 -31.19
C GLN A 50 5.82 21.36 -31.14
N LEU A 51 5.16 22.14 -30.27
CA LEU A 51 3.77 22.61 -30.29
C LEU A 51 2.61 21.75 -29.73
N ARG A 52 1.69 22.49 -29.11
CA ARG A 52 0.39 22.12 -28.50
C ARG A 52 -0.76 22.61 -29.43
N PRO A 53 -2.07 22.31 -29.17
CA PRO A 53 -2.66 21.60 -28.04
C PRO A 53 -3.67 20.46 -28.37
N VAL A 54 -3.51 19.35 -27.64
CA VAL A 54 -4.54 18.55 -26.95
C VAL A 54 -6.01 18.62 -27.45
N GLN A 55 -6.54 17.47 -27.87
CA GLN A 55 -7.84 16.98 -27.38
C GLN A 55 -7.59 15.83 -26.38
N VAL A 56 -8.49 15.66 -25.40
CA VAL A 56 -8.36 14.65 -24.33
C VAL A 56 -8.73 13.26 -24.86
N LEU A 57 -7.97 12.24 -24.47
CA LEU A 57 -8.23 10.84 -24.85
C LEU A 57 -8.05 9.90 -23.65
N HIS A 58 -9.15 9.44 -23.06
CA HIS A 58 -9.13 8.22 -22.24
C HIS A 58 -8.91 7.01 -23.16
N LEU A 59 -8.04 6.09 -22.77
CA LEU A 59 -7.63 4.95 -23.60
C LEU A 59 -7.91 3.59 -22.94
N HIS A 60 -9.18 3.19 -22.98
CA HIS A 60 -9.54 1.94 -23.64
C HIS A 60 -10.42 2.31 -24.84
N GLN A 61 -10.51 1.45 -25.86
CA GLN A 61 -10.87 1.90 -27.22
C GLN A 61 -12.35 2.32 -27.43
N ARG A 62 -12.50 3.49 -28.08
CA ARG A 62 -13.59 3.91 -29.00
C ARG A 62 -15.06 3.94 -28.52
N VAL A 63 -15.58 5.17 -28.34
CA VAL A 63 -16.85 5.65 -28.94
C VAL A 63 -16.61 7.09 -29.48
N GLN A 64 -17.46 7.61 -30.37
CA GLN A 64 -17.26 8.88 -31.10
C GLN A 64 -17.96 10.11 -30.49
N GLY A 65 -17.35 11.30 -30.67
CA GLY A 65 -18.06 12.55 -31.02
C GLY A 65 -18.41 13.55 -29.91
N GLY A 66 -18.01 14.83 -30.07
CA GLY A 66 -18.50 15.95 -29.25
C GLY A 66 -17.62 17.22 -29.26
N ARG A 67 -18.22 18.38 -28.98
CA ARG A 67 -17.58 19.70 -28.73
C ARG A 67 -17.98 20.17 -27.31
N LEU A 68 -17.49 21.26 -26.69
CA LEU A 68 -16.58 22.37 -27.04
C LEU A 68 -15.38 22.37 -26.03
N LEU A 69 -14.59 23.40 -25.67
CA LEU A 69 -14.51 24.84 -26.03
C LEU A 69 -13.05 25.36 -25.98
N SER A 70 -12.65 26.14 -24.97
CA SER A 70 -11.32 26.76 -24.82
C SER A 70 -11.06 27.17 -23.36
N LEU A 71 -9.81 27.03 -22.90
CA LEU A 71 -9.17 27.96 -21.96
C LEU A 71 -7.64 27.79 -22.00
N ARG A 72 -6.90 28.90 -21.95
CA ARG A 72 -5.43 28.92 -21.98
C ARG A 72 -4.83 28.94 -20.57
N ALA A 73 -3.81 28.12 -20.35
CA ALA A 73 -2.70 28.41 -19.45
C ALA A 73 -1.40 27.94 -20.14
N ALA A 74 -0.34 28.74 -20.07
CA ALA A 74 0.95 28.46 -20.72
C ALA A 74 1.98 27.93 -19.71
N GLY A 75 2.94 27.14 -20.17
CA GLY A 75 3.94 26.45 -19.35
C GLY A 75 4.22 25.03 -19.86
N ALA A 76 5.47 24.57 -19.73
CA ALA A 76 6.06 23.39 -20.37
C ALA A 76 5.27 22.05 -20.24
N PRO A 77 5.51 21.05 -21.11
CA PRO A 77 4.94 19.70 -20.96
C PRO A 77 5.67 18.90 -19.87
N LEU A 78 4.90 18.22 -19.02
CA LEU A 78 5.41 17.15 -18.16
C LEU A 78 5.68 15.87 -18.99
N PRO A 79 6.61 14.99 -18.54
CA PRO A 79 6.72 13.64 -19.11
C PRO A 79 5.42 12.85 -18.90
N ARG A 80 5.18 11.83 -19.75
CA ARG A 80 3.98 10.97 -19.68
C ARG A 80 4.02 10.01 -18.50
N ILE A 81 3.80 10.52 -17.29
CA ILE A 81 3.54 9.70 -16.11
C ILE A 81 2.15 9.06 -16.27
N SER A 82 2.10 7.74 -16.48
CA SER A 82 0.86 6.95 -16.48
C SER A 82 0.46 6.62 -15.04
N GLY A 83 -0.05 7.61 -14.31
CA GLY A 83 -0.57 7.47 -12.95
C GLY A 83 -2.09 7.71 -12.86
N SER A 84 -2.75 7.12 -11.88
CA SER A 84 -4.20 7.27 -11.66
C SER A 84 -4.49 8.13 -10.42
N CYS A 85 -4.34 9.44 -10.55
CA CYS A 85 -4.58 10.38 -9.46
C CYS A 85 -6.07 10.40 -9.03
N SER A 86 -6.32 10.08 -7.76
CA SER A 86 -7.66 10.15 -7.15
C SER A 86 -7.94 11.55 -6.62
N ARG A 87 -9.21 12.00 -6.70
CA ARG A 87 -9.62 13.37 -6.36
C ARG A 87 -10.57 13.39 -5.16
N THR A 88 -10.16 14.05 -4.09
CA THR A 88 -11.04 14.43 -2.97
C THR A 88 -11.45 15.90 -3.12
N ALA A 89 -12.69 16.15 -3.55
CA ALA A 89 -13.21 17.52 -3.64
C ALA A 89 -13.73 17.98 -2.27
N ALA A 90 -13.02 18.91 -1.62
CA ALA A 90 -13.51 19.57 -0.42
C ALA A 90 -14.66 20.53 -0.80
N SER A 91 -15.89 20.25 -0.33
CA SER A 91 -17.07 21.08 -0.61
C SER A 91 -17.16 22.30 0.30
N THR A 92 -16.19 23.21 0.21
CA THR A 92 -16.25 24.51 0.89
C THR A 92 -17.17 25.46 0.12
N THR A 93 -18.28 25.84 0.76
CA THR A 93 -19.36 26.69 0.18
C THR A 93 -18.81 28.04 -0.26
N THR A 94 -18.51 28.17 -1.55
CA THR A 94 -17.65 29.24 -2.06
C THR A 94 -18.45 30.46 -2.53
N ARG A 95 -18.06 31.65 -2.05
CA ARG A 95 -18.47 32.93 -2.66
C ARG A 95 -18.08 32.92 -4.14
N ARG A 96 -18.93 33.50 -5.00
CA ARG A 96 -18.69 33.64 -6.45
C ARG A 96 -17.31 34.28 -6.69
N GLY A 97 -16.40 33.56 -7.35
CA GLY A 97 -15.10 34.10 -7.79
C GLY A 97 -13.94 33.10 -7.75
N ALA A 98 -13.95 32.13 -6.82
CA ALA A 98 -12.89 31.13 -6.73
C ALA A 98 -13.08 29.99 -7.73
N SER A 99 -12.04 29.69 -8.52
CA SER A 99 -11.91 28.38 -9.17
C SER A 99 -11.62 27.32 -8.10
N PRO A 100 -12.20 26.11 -8.15
CA PRO A 100 -11.88 25.06 -7.20
C PRO A 100 -10.40 24.68 -7.31
N THR A 101 -9.64 24.89 -6.23
CA THR A 101 -8.26 24.42 -6.10
C THR A 101 -8.26 22.90 -5.98
N VAL A 102 -7.69 22.22 -6.98
CA VAL A 102 -7.58 20.75 -6.98
C VAL A 102 -6.42 20.35 -6.07
N THR A 103 -6.74 19.94 -4.84
CA THR A 103 -5.78 19.39 -3.90
C THR A 103 -5.52 17.91 -4.22
N TRP A 104 -4.27 17.56 -4.54
CA TRP A 104 -3.88 16.19 -4.87
C TRP A 104 -3.44 15.43 -3.63
N THR A 105 -4.40 14.91 -2.85
CA THR A 105 -4.11 14.17 -1.61
C THR A 105 -3.43 12.82 -1.83
N VAL A 106 -3.70 12.16 -2.97
CA VAL A 106 -3.18 10.83 -3.30
C VAL A 106 -2.64 10.77 -4.73
N LEU A 107 -1.38 10.33 -4.86
CA LEU A 107 -0.72 10.03 -6.13
C LEU A 107 -0.42 8.52 -6.22
N ASP A 108 -1.01 7.85 -7.22
CA ASP A 108 -0.85 6.41 -7.46
C ASP A 108 -0.11 6.16 -8.79
N PHE A 109 1.15 5.75 -8.67
CA PHE A 109 1.97 5.26 -9.77
C PHE A 109 1.66 3.77 -9.98
N ARG A 110 0.97 3.45 -11.08
CA ARG A 110 0.56 2.08 -11.41
C ARG A 110 1.13 1.66 -12.76
N ASN A 111 2.00 0.64 -12.76
CA ASN A 111 2.78 0.22 -13.93
C ASN A 111 3.45 1.41 -14.65
N ALA A 112 3.89 2.40 -13.87
CA ALA A 112 4.54 3.60 -14.39
C ALA A 112 5.99 3.28 -14.76
N ARG A 113 6.46 3.83 -15.87
CA ARG A 113 7.86 3.74 -16.30
C ARG A 113 8.42 5.14 -16.49
N VAL A 114 9.40 5.48 -15.65
CA VAL A 114 10.13 6.75 -15.67
C VAL A 114 11.58 6.41 -16.05
N ASN A 115 12.18 7.17 -16.97
CA ASN A 115 13.49 6.80 -17.55
C ASN A 115 14.68 7.16 -16.64
N SER A 116 14.57 8.22 -15.85
CA SER A 116 15.32 8.46 -14.61
C SER A 116 14.59 9.54 -13.78
N PHE A 117 14.85 9.60 -12.48
CA PHE A 117 14.46 10.75 -11.65
C PHE A 117 15.62 11.75 -11.47
N THR A 118 16.86 11.33 -11.75
CA THR A 118 18.07 12.19 -11.72
C THR A 118 17.96 13.49 -12.55
N GLN A 119 17.11 13.52 -13.59
CA GLN A 119 16.80 14.75 -14.36
C GLN A 119 16.21 15.89 -13.49
N PHE A 120 15.75 15.58 -12.28
CA PHE A 120 15.13 16.53 -11.35
C PHE A 120 15.98 16.83 -10.10
N GLU A 121 17.21 16.32 -10.02
CA GLU A 121 18.16 16.71 -8.96
C GLU A 121 18.69 18.13 -9.16
N THR A 122 18.89 18.54 -10.41
CA THR A 122 19.27 19.90 -10.83
C THR A 122 18.16 20.63 -11.59
N GLY A 123 17.13 19.90 -12.03
CA GLY A 123 15.93 20.45 -12.67
C GLY A 123 14.86 20.95 -11.69
N PRO A 124 13.75 21.51 -12.18
CA PRO A 124 12.60 21.82 -11.34
C PRO A 124 11.98 20.54 -10.78
N ASN A 125 11.79 20.47 -9.46
CA ASN A 125 11.22 19.30 -8.79
C ASN A 125 9.82 18.97 -9.36
N PRO A 126 9.52 17.72 -9.76
CA PRO A 126 8.26 17.34 -10.41
C PRO A 126 7.03 17.42 -9.47
N PHE A 127 7.26 17.58 -8.17
CA PHE A 127 6.23 17.79 -7.15
C PHE A 127 6.02 19.26 -6.77
N LEU A 128 6.62 20.21 -7.51
CA LEU A 128 6.44 21.65 -7.29
C LEU A 128 4.96 22.05 -7.40
N GLY A 129 4.45 22.67 -6.34
CA GLY A 129 3.03 23.04 -6.18
C GLY A 129 2.17 21.95 -5.50
N ALA A 130 2.75 20.81 -5.13
CA ALA A 130 2.07 19.74 -4.39
C ALA A 130 2.43 19.69 -2.88
N GLU A 131 3.42 20.48 -2.45
CA GLU A 131 4.05 20.40 -1.12
C GLU A 131 3.05 20.47 0.04
N GLU A 132 2.09 21.38 -0.05
CA GLU A 132 1.05 21.61 0.97
C GLU A 132 -0.23 20.79 0.73
N THR A 133 -0.22 19.79 -0.17
CA THR A 133 -1.43 19.02 -0.53
C THR A 133 -1.25 17.51 -0.62
N LEU A 134 -0.05 17.00 -0.89
CA LEU A 134 0.18 15.58 -1.17
C LEU A 134 0.43 14.80 0.11
N GLU A 135 -0.57 14.03 0.55
CA GLU A 135 -0.56 13.26 1.80
C GLU A 135 -0.09 11.82 1.62
N THR A 136 -0.36 11.22 0.46
CA THR A 136 -0.08 9.81 0.15
C THR A 136 0.55 9.64 -1.22
N ILE A 137 1.68 8.92 -1.28
CA ILE A 137 2.23 8.38 -2.54
C ILE A 137 2.15 6.86 -2.52
N VAL A 138 1.78 6.27 -3.65
CA VAL A 138 1.66 4.82 -3.84
C VAL A 138 2.41 4.39 -5.09
N PHE A 139 3.19 3.32 -4.98
CA PHE A 139 3.89 2.66 -6.10
C PHE A 139 3.37 1.24 -6.28
N ARG A 140 2.91 0.90 -7.49
CA ARG A 140 2.27 -0.38 -7.80
C ARG A 140 2.70 -0.97 -9.13
N GLU A 141 2.68 -2.30 -9.22
CA GLU A 141 2.90 -3.06 -10.46
C GLU A 141 4.27 -2.71 -11.09
N ASP A 142 5.33 -2.91 -10.30
CA ASP A 142 6.73 -2.64 -10.65
C ASP A 142 6.99 -1.21 -11.15
N SER A 143 6.26 -0.22 -10.63
CA SER A 143 6.46 1.19 -11.02
C SER A 143 7.86 1.69 -10.68
N THR A 144 8.49 2.46 -11.58
CA THR A 144 9.83 3.03 -11.32
C THR A 144 9.83 3.88 -10.03
N LEU A 145 10.72 3.54 -9.11
CA LEU A 145 10.95 4.28 -7.87
C LEU A 145 11.97 5.41 -8.09
N PRO A 146 11.99 6.47 -7.25
CA PRO A 146 12.99 7.52 -7.36
C PRO A 146 14.39 7.02 -7.00
N ASP A 147 15.39 7.51 -7.73
CA ASP A 147 16.82 7.23 -7.49
C ASP A 147 17.27 7.72 -6.09
N SER A 148 16.63 8.78 -5.58
CA SER A 148 16.66 9.16 -4.16
C SER A 148 15.33 9.73 -3.66
N TRP A 149 14.97 9.36 -2.44
CA TRP A 149 13.80 9.83 -1.69
C TRP A 149 13.90 11.29 -1.24
N GLN A 150 15.10 11.89 -1.26
CA GLN A 150 15.31 13.32 -1.04
C GLN A 150 14.49 14.20 -2.01
N LEU A 151 14.13 13.66 -3.18
CA LEU A 151 13.19 14.26 -4.13
C LEU A 151 11.83 14.63 -3.49
N LEU A 152 11.40 13.86 -2.47
CA LEU A 152 10.14 14.04 -1.76
C LEU A 152 10.27 14.95 -0.52
N ALA A 153 11.48 15.28 -0.06
CA ALA A 153 11.76 15.88 1.25
C ALA A 153 11.03 17.21 1.54
N ARG A 154 10.56 17.92 0.50
CA ARG A 154 9.80 19.18 0.62
C ARG A 154 8.28 19.01 0.75
N LEU A 155 7.75 17.80 0.65
CA LEU A 155 6.32 17.54 0.74
C LEU A 155 5.81 17.61 2.19
N ALA A 156 5.51 18.83 2.65
CA ALA A 156 5.13 19.16 4.02
C ALA A 156 3.80 18.54 4.53
N LYS A 157 3.07 17.81 3.68
CA LYS A 157 1.90 16.99 4.07
C LYS A 157 2.11 15.48 3.89
N LEU A 158 3.21 15.03 3.27
CA LEU A 158 3.38 13.62 2.92
C LEU A 158 3.54 12.79 4.20
N ALA A 159 2.55 11.95 4.45
CA ALA A 159 2.42 11.17 5.67
C ALA A 159 2.42 9.65 5.40
N LYS A 160 1.92 9.23 4.23
CA LYS A 160 1.84 7.82 3.83
C LYS A 160 2.67 7.52 2.57
N LEU A 161 3.43 6.43 2.65
CA LEU A 161 4.05 5.76 1.51
C LEU A 161 3.57 4.29 1.43
N GLU A 162 3.13 3.83 0.25
CA GLU A 162 2.68 2.45 0.03
C GLU A 162 3.32 1.81 -1.21
N PHE A 163 3.77 0.58 -1.07
CA PHE A 163 4.26 -0.29 -2.13
C PHE A 163 3.35 -1.52 -2.27
N ARG A 164 2.95 -1.89 -3.48
CA ARG A 164 2.09 -3.06 -3.73
C ARG A 164 2.40 -3.73 -5.07
N ASN A 165 2.54 -5.06 -5.09
CA ASN A 165 2.91 -5.78 -6.32
C ASN A 165 4.24 -5.23 -6.90
N MET A 166 5.27 -5.18 -6.06
CA MET A 166 6.62 -4.75 -6.42
C MET A 166 7.56 -5.95 -6.37
N ALA A 167 8.32 -6.19 -7.44
CA ALA A 167 9.39 -7.17 -7.49
C ALA A 167 10.75 -6.53 -7.12
N HIS A 168 11.55 -7.24 -6.33
CA HIS A 168 12.92 -6.87 -5.96
C HIS A 168 13.03 -5.44 -5.37
N LEU A 169 12.16 -5.15 -4.40
CA LEU A 169 12.08 -3.88 -3.70
C LEU A 169 13.30 -3.67 -2.78
N GLU A 170 14.03 -2.58 -3.02
CA GLU A 170 15.26 -2.20 -2.29
C GLU A 170 14.97 -1.21 -1.16
N LEU A 171 15.01 -1.68 0.09
CA LEU A 171 14.69 -0.89 1.28
C LEU A 171 15.97 -0.26 1.87
N THR A 172 16.56 0.65 1.12
CA THR A 172 17.88 1.27 1.39
C THR A 172 17.87 2.26 2.57
N SER A 173 19.04 2.72 2.99
CA SER A 173 19.17 3.84 3.94
C SER A 173 18.57 5.16 3.46
N ASP A 174 18.31 5.30 2.16
CA ASP A 174 17.91 6.57 1.56
C ASP A 174 16.48 7.01 1.95
N PHE A 175 15.65 6.07 2.39
CA PHE A 175 14.33 6.36 2.99
C PHE A 175 14.41 7.33 4.19
N ASN A 176 15.57 7.48 4.84
CA ASN A 176 15.79 8.48 5.89
C ASN A 176 15.84 9.94 5.36
N GLN A 177 15.85 10.14 4.04
CA GLN A 177 15.71 11.45 3.37
C GLN A 177 14.25 11.80 3.02
N LEU A 178 13.27 10.95 3.38
CA LEU A 178 11.85 11.27 3.29
C LEU A 178 11.47 12.41 4.26
N PRO A 179 10.35 13.14 4.00
CA PRO A 179 9.79 14.10 4.95
C PRO A 179 9.62 13.54 6.36
N ALA A 180 9.97 14.33 7.37
CA ALA A 180 9.77 13.99 8.78
C ALA A 180 8.28 13.84 9.18
N THR A 181 7.35 14.15 8.27
CA THR A 181 5.91 13.95 8.38
C THR A 181 5.43 12.52 8.06
N ILE A 182 6.29 11.65 7.50
CA ILE A 182 5.94 10.25 7.25
C ILE A 182 5.59 9.55 8.57
N ASP A 183 4.32 9.17 8.71
CA ASP A 183 3.79 8.44 9.85
C ASP A 183 3.34 7.01 9.50
N ARG A 184 3.27 6.67 8.21
CA ARG A 184 2.79 5.37 7.71
C ARG A 184 3.61 4.84 6.54
N VAL A 185 4.17 3.64 6.69
CA VAL A 185 4.82 2.89 5.59
C VAL A 185 4.13 1.54 5.42
N TYR A 186 3.75 1.23 4.18
CA TYR A 186 3.06 -0.01 3.82
C TYR A 186 3.78 -0.74 2.68
N ILE A 187 3.98 -2.04 2.81
CA ILE A 187 4.46 -2.95 1.76
C ILE A 187 3.51 -4.15 1.71
N TYR A 188 2.96 -4.45 0.54
CA TYR A 188 1.97 -5.51 0.33
C TYR A 188 2.30 -6.37 -0.88
N ASN A 189 2.21 -7.70 -0.76
CA ASN A 189 2.26 -8.65 -1.89
C ASN A 189 3.43 -8.35 -2.84
N SER A 190 4.64 -8.34 -2.30
CA SER A 190 5.85 -7.82 -2.96
C SER A 190 7.05 -8.68 -2.61
N THR A 191 8.08 -8.71 -3.47
CA THR A 191 9.37 -9.30 -3.12
C THR A 191 10.39 -8.23 -2.79
N ILE A 192 11.09 -8.40 -1.68
CA ILE A 192 12.15 -7.53 -1.17
C ILE A 192 13.50 -8.13 -1.63
N GLY A 193 14.36 -7.31 -2.22
CA GLY A 193 15.73 -7.69 -2.56
C GLY A 193 16.66 -7.58 -1.35
N TYR A 194 16.65 -6.40 -0.72
CA TYR A 194 17.49 -6.03 0.42
C TYR A 194 16.75 -5.10 1.40
N VAL A 195 17.16 -5.16 2.68
CA VAL A 195 16.75 -4.20 3.72
C VAL A 195 17.98 -3.68 4.46
N HIS A 196 18.15 -2.35 4.44
CA HIS A 196 19.25 -1.71 5.15
C HIS A 196 19.02 -1.75 6.67
N PRO A 197 20.02 -2.07 7.51
CA PRO A 197 19.88 -2.17 8.98
C PRO A 197 19.39 -0.91 9.70
N ARG A 198 19.31 0.24 9.01
CA ARG A 198 18.78 1.53 9.49
C ARG A 198 17.68 2.14 8.60
N TRP A 199 16.97 1.30 7.82
CA TRP A 199 16.02 1.69 6.76
C TRP A 199 15.15 2.92 7.07
N LEU A 200 14.38 2.93 8.16
CA LEU A 200 13.49 4.05 8.55
C LEU A 200 13.95 4.76 9.84
N SER A 201 15.20 4.59 10.26
CA SER A 201 15.72 4.97 11.59
C SER A 201 15.54 6.46 11.98
N GLN A 202 15.43 7.37 11.01
CA GLN A 202 15.27 8.81 11.24
C GLN A 202 13.82 9.29 11.18
N LEU A 203 12.87 8.45 10.76
CA LEU A 203 11.45 8.83 10.58
C LEU A 203 10.70 8.78 11.92
N LYS A 204 11.06 9.71 12.80
CA LYS A 204 10.62 9.75 14.22
C LYS A 204 9.09 9.88 14.39
N ALA A 205 8.34 10.27 13.36
CA ALA A 205 6.89 10.40 13.37
C ALA A 205 6.12 9.10 13.05
N LEU A 206 6.82 7.98 12.76
CA LEU A 206 6.20 6.70 12.42
C LEU A 206 5.20 6.21 13.49
N LYS A 207 4.01 5.83 13.00
CA LYS A 207 2.89 5.25 13.76
C LYS A 207 2.58 3.82 13.31
N LEU A 208 2.58 3.57 11.99
CA LEU A 208 2.35 2.24 11.42
C LEU A 208 3.46 1.86 10.44
N VAL A 209 4.01 0.66 10.62
CA VAL A 209 4.89 -0.01 9.65
C VAL A 209 4.32 -1.39 9.37
N ILE A 210 3.81 -1.58 8.16
CA ILE A 210 3.08 -2.78 7.72
C ILE A 210 3.83 -3.41 6.54
N ILE A 211 4.23 -4.67 6.68
CA ILE A 211 4.92 -5.45 5.66
C ILE A 211 4.22 -6.80 5.59
N ARG A 212 3.27 -6.98 4.65
CA ARG A 212 2.51 -8.23 4.52
C ARG A 212 2.64 -8.88 3.15
N ASP A 213 2.58 -10.22 3.16
CA ASP A 213 2.71 -11.05 1.96
C ASP A 213 4.03 -10.78 1.22
N THR A 214 5.18 -10.87 1.93
CA THR A 214 6.52 -10.69 1.35
C THR A 214 7.51 -11.79 1.79
N ASN A 215 8.76 -11.73 1.30
CA ASN A 215 9.84 -12.67 1.66
C ASN A 215 10.77 -12.13 2.78
N LEU A 216 10.28 -11.27 3.68
CA LEU A 216 11.10 -10.72 4.76
C LEU A 216 11.53 -11.83 5.75
N ASN A 217 12.80 -12.22 5.72
CA ASN A 217 13.35 -13.30 6.56
C ASN A 217 14.00 -12.82 7.86
N ARG A 218 14.30 -11.51 7.98
CA ARG A 218 14.92 -10.91 9.16
C ARG A 218 14.45 -9.47 9.36
N PHE A 219 14.02 -9.16 10.58
CA PHE A 219 13.77 -7.81 11.05
C PHE A 219 14.80 -7.41 12.11
N LEU A 220 15.13 -6.12 12.21
CA LEU A 220 16.04 -5.58 13.23
C LEU A 220 15.40 -4.34 13.87
N ARG A 221 15.43 -4.22 15.20
CA ARG A 221 14.89 -3.05 15.90
C ARG A 221 15.52 -1.73 15.43
N SER A 222 16.77 -1.76 14.96
CA SER A 222 17.49 -0.60 14.38
C SER A 222 16.96 -0.11 13.03
N MET A 223 16.10 -0.89 12.34
CA MET A 223 15.41 -0.44 11.13
C MET A 223 14.38 0.67 11.44
N LEU A 224 13.93 0.75 12.69
CA LEU A 224 12.99 1.76 13.21
C LEU A 224 13.71 2.79 14.09
N PRO A 225 13.11 3.97 14.33
CA PRO A 225 13.68 4.97 15.24
C PRO A 225 13.92 4.45 16.67
N ARG A 226 14.93 5.00 17.35
CA ARG A 226 15.22 4.77 18.77
C ARG A 226 15.26 6.13 19.49
N PRO A 227 14.26 6.47 20.34
CA PRO A 227 12.98 5.78 20.51
C PRO A 227 12.05 5.95 19.30
N ALA A 228 11.12 5.01 19.11
CA ALA A 228 10.00 5.17 18.17
C ALA A 228 8.75 5.59 18.95
N SER A 229 8.78 6.82 19.47
CA SER A 229 7.83 7.34 20.46
C SER A 229 6.36 7.35 20.03
N PHE A 230 6.07 7.23 18.74
CA PHE A 230 4.72 7.28 18.17
C PHE A 230 4.26 5.97 17.53
N LEU A 231 5.08 4.92 17.50
CA LEU A 231 4.73 3.67 16.81
C LEU A 231 3.65 2.90 17.59
N THR A 232 2.49 2.72 16.96
CA THR A 232 1.34 2.00 17.51
C THR A 232 1.16 0.61 16.91
N GLU A 233 1.55 0.41 15.65
CA GLU A 233 1.37 -0.86 14.94
C GLU A 233 2.64 -1.23 14.15
N LEU A 234 3.19 -2.41 14.47
CA LEU A 234 4.22 -3.10 13.69
C LEU A 234 3.65 -4.43 13.21
N ASP A 235 3.36 -4.51 11.91
CA ASP A 235 2.77 -5.70 11.32
C ASP A 235 3.71 -6.31 10.27
N LEU A 236 4.06 -7.56 10.51
CA LEU A 236 4.95 -8.40 9.72
C LEU A 236 4.24 -9.74 9.41
N GLU A 237 2.90 -9.77 9.27
CA GLU A 237 2.15 -10.98 8.95
C GLU A 237 2.55 -11.55 7.57
N ARG A 238 2.59 -12.88 7.42
CA ARG A 238 2.87 -13.55 6.13
C ARG A 238 4.21 -13.13 5.53
N ASN A 239 5.27 -13.31 6.31
CA ASN A 239 6.63 -13.23 5.83
C ASN A 239 7.37 -14.54 6.11
N THR A 240 8.70 -14.52 6.06
CA THR A 240 9.55 -15.71 6.24
C THR A 240 10.46 -15.58 7.47
N LEU A 241 10.05 -14.79 8.48
CA LEU A 241 10.81 -14.61 9.72
C LEU A 241 10.95 -15.95 10.45
N THR A 242 12.16 -16.28 10.89
CA THR A 242 12.43 -17.47 11.72
C THR A 242 12.61 -17.14 13.21
N SER A 243 12.84 -15.88 13.54
CA SER A 243 13.01 -15.38 14.91
C SER A 243 12.73 -13.87 14.99
N LEU A 244 12.56 -13.37 16.21
CA LEU A 244 12.53 -11.94 16.53
C LEU A 244 13.87 -11.55 17.18
N PRO A 245 14.35 -10.31 17.01
CA PRO A 245 15.55 -9.86 17.72
C PRO A 245 15.22 -9.60 19.20
N LEU A 246 16.20 -9.78 20.09
CA LEU A 246 16.02 -9.67 21.55
C LEU A 246 15.56 -8.27 22.01
N ASP A 247 15.81 -7.25 21.18
CA ASP A 247 15.45 -5.86 21.41
C ASP A 247 14.12 -5.44 20.74
N ILE A 248 13.34 -6.38 20.19
CA ILE A 248 12.14 -6.05 19.40
C ILE A 248 11.09 -5.25 20.20
N GLY A 249 11.00 -5.44 21.52
CA GLY A 249 10.09 -4.68 22.39
C GLY A 249 10.61 -3.34 22.90
N GLU A 250 11.87 -2.98 22.65
CA GLU A 250 12.51 -1.82 23.28
C GLU A 250 12.08 -0.48 22.69
N GLU A 251 12.02 0.56 23.53
CA GLU A 251 11.85 1.96 23.13
C GLU A 251 10.63 2.25 22.21
N MET A 252 9.54 1.49 22.36
CA MET A 252 8.27 1.71 21.65
C MET A 252 7.11 1.88 22.66
N PRO A 253 7.05 3.02 23.36
CA PRO A 253 6.16 3.21 24.52
C PRO A 253 4.67 3.22 24.17
N LEU A 254 4.30 3.40 22.90
CA LEU A 254 2.92 3.43 22.43
C LEU A 254 2.53 2.21 21.57
N LEU A 255 3.37 1.15 21.51
CA LEU A 255 3.07 -0.01 20.67
C LEU A 255 1.85 -0.76 21.20
N GLN A 256 0.78 -0.77 20.41
CA GLN A 256 -0.47 -1.45 20.71
C GLN A 256 -0.54 -2.80 20.00
N PHE A 257 0.04 -2.93 18.80
CA PHE A 257 -0.05 -4.16 18.01
C PHE A 257 1.32 -4.57 17.45
N LEU A 258 1.72 -5.81 17.73
CA LEU A 258 2.84 -6.51 17.11
C LEU A 258 2.31 -7.80 16.45
N ASN A 259 2.17 -7.80 15.13
CA ASN A 259 1.72 -8.97 14.39
C ASN A 259 2.89 -9.62 13.66
N VAL A 260 3.18 -10.88 14.00
CA VAL A 260 4.18 -11.71 13.32
C VAL A 260 3.57 -13.07 12.92
N GLY A 261 2.24 -13.13 12.79
CA GLY A 261 1.51 -14.32 12.37
C GLY A 261 1.91 -14.82 10.98
N ARG A 262 1.70 -16.12 10.72
CA ARG A 262 2.03 -16.79 9.45
C ARG A 262 3.48 -16.57 8.98
N ASN A 263 4.41 -16.64 9.92
CA ASN A 263 5.86 -16.69 9.66
C ASN A 263 6.39 -18.12 9.94
N ASN A 264 7.71 -18.30 9.97
CA ASN A 264 8.38 -19.58 10.23
C ASN A 264 9.06 -19.59 11.63
N ILE A 265 8.49 -18.88 12.60
CA ILE A 265 9.05 -18.77 13.96
C ILE A 265 8.74 -20.07 14.73
N THR A 266 9.77 -20.76 15.21
CA THR A 266 9.59 -21.99 16.01
C THR A 266 9.61 -21.72 17.51
N THR A 267 10.32 -20.70 17.98
CA THR A 267 10.39 -20.33 19.39
C THR A 267 10.70 -18.83 19.55
N ILE A 268 10.44 -18.28 20.74
CA ILE A 268 10.64 -16.88 21.07
C ILE A 268 11.33 -16.80 22.42
N ASP A 269 12.30 -15.90 22.54
CA ASP A 269 12.96 -15.60 23.82
C ASP A 269 12.12 -14.61 24.61
N GLU A 270 11.86 -14.87 25.90
CA GLU A 270 11.07 -13.99 26.77
C GLU A 270 11.58 -12.54 26.75
N ARG A 271 12.90 -12.33 26.65
CA ARG A 271 13.52 -10.98 26.61
C ARG A 271 12.99 -10.12 25.46
N SER A 272 12.62 -10.74 24.34
CA SER A 272 12.07 -10.06 23.16
C SER A 272 10.72 -9.38 23.46
N LEU A 273 9.90 -10.01 24.31
CA LEU A 273 8.50 -9.60 24.55
C LEU A 273 8.24 -9.06 25.97
N ALA A 274 9.12 -9.34 26.94
CA ALA A 274 9.02 -8.83 28.30
C ALA A 274 8.87 -7.30 28.42
N PRO A 275 9.49 -6.45 27.54
CA PRO A 275 9.20 -5.00 27.53
C PRO A 275 7.75 -4.67 27.19
N LEU A 276 7.15 -5.41 26.25
CA LEU A 276 5.78 -5.17 25.75
C LEU A 276 4.69 -5.59 26.76
N ARG A 277 5.01 -6.50 27.70
CA ARG A 277 4.12 -6.96 28.78
C ARG A 277 3.48 -5.82 29.58
N ARG A 278 4.14 -4.65 29.66
CA ARG A 278 3.70 -3.50 30.46
C ARG A 278 2.72 -2.58 29.73
N ASN A 279 2.63 -2.67 28.40
CA ASN A 279 2.01 -1.65 27.55
C ASN A 279 0.65 -2.09 26.95
N THR A 280 0.05 -3.18 27.43
CA THR A 280 -1.16 -3.80 26.86
C THR A 280 -1.05 -4.10 25.34
N THR A 281 0.18 -4.35 24.87
CA THR A 281 0.46 -4.67 23.46
C THR A 281 -0.12 -6.03 23.11
N TYR A 282 -0.91 -6.11 22.04
CA TYR A 282 -1.38 -7.36 21.45
C TYR A 282 -0.26 -7.97 20.60
N VAL A 283 0.16 -9.20 20.92
CA VAL A 283 1.20 -9.93 20.17
C VAL A 283 0.58 -11.12 19.45
N TYR A 284 0.53 -11.06 18.12
CA TYR A 284 -0.06 -12.12 17.29
C TYR A 284 1.01 -13.05 16.71
N LEU A 285 0.99 -14.32 17.14
CA LEU A 285 1.92 -15.37 16.72
C LEU A 285 1.24 -16.48 15.89
N PHE A 286 -0.06 -16.36 15.59
CA PHE A 286 -0.88 -17.41 14.98
C PHE A 286 -0.30 -17.95 13.66
N GLY A 287 -0.44 -19.24 13.40
CA GLY A 287 0.04 -19.86 12.15
C GLY A 287 1.56 -19.89 11.97
N ASN A 288 2.33 -19.67 13.03
CA ASN A 288 3.76 -20.03 13.09
C ASN A 288 3.93 -21.50 13.53
N PRO A 289 5.01 -22.18 13.12
CA PRO A 289 5.31 -23.57 13.52
C PRO A 289 5.87 -23.66 14.95
N LEU A 290 5.11 -23.19 15.94
CA LEU A 290 5.57 -23.04 17.32
C LEU A 290 5.90 -24.37 17.99
N ARG A 291 7.08 -24.43 18.62
CA ARG A 291 7.55 -25.51 19.48
C ARG A 291 7.25 -25.17 20.93
N CYS A 292 6.15 -25.73 21.42
CA CYS A 292 5.64 -25.57 22.77
C CYS A 292 6.41 -26.43 23.78
N ASP A 293 7.70 -26.12 23.95
CA ASP A 293 8.54 -26.64 25.02
C ASP A 293 8.69 -25.60 26.15
N CYS A 294 9.57 -25.87 27.12
CA CYS A 294 9.81 -24.99 28.26
C CYS A 294 10.28 -23.56 27.90
N LYS A 295 10.77 -23.32 26.67
CA LYS A 295 11.20 -22.00 26.19
C LYS A 295 10.01 -21.08 25.92
N LEU A 296 8.87 -21.62 25.50
CA LEU A 296 7.61 -20.86 25.35
C LEU A 296 6.77 -20.81 26.65
N ARG A 297 7.22 -21.43 27.73
CA ARG A 297 6.49 -21.48 29.02
C ARG A 297 6.15 -20.12 29.62
N PHE A 298 6.92 -19.07 29.30
CA PHE A 298 6.59 -17.72 29.75
C PHE A 298 5.23 -17.24 29.23
N VAL A 299 4.83 -17.62 28.01
CA VAL A 299 3.61 -17.12 27.35
C VAL A 299 2.34 -17.41 28.16
N VAL A 300 2.31 -18.53 28.91
CA VAL A 300 1.19 -18.90 29.80
C VAL A 300 1.06 -17.96 31.02
N GLY A 301 2.09 -17.18 31.34
CA GLY A 301 2.08 -16.14 32.39
C GLY A 301 1.80 -14.72 31.88
N TYR A 302 1.40 -14.56 30.61
CA TYR A 302 1.10 -13.28 29.95
C TYR A 302 -0.41 -13.24 29.61
N GLN A 303 -0.92 -12.12 29.10
CA GLN A 303 -2.37 -11.93 28.95
C GLN A 303 -2.97 -12.79 27.83
N GLU A 304 -4.27 -13.13 27.95
CA GLU A 304 -4.97 -14.12 27.13
C GLU A 304 -4.87 -13.85 25.62
N GLU A 305 -4.78 -12.58 25.23
CA GLU A 305 -4.81 -12.11 23.83
C GLU A 305 -3.57 -12.49 23.02
N TRP A 306 -2.48 -12.92 23.68
CA TRP A 306 -1.26 -13.44 23.03
C TRP A 306 -1.39 -14.92 22.65
N THR A 307 -2.37 -15.62 23.22
CA THR A 307 -2.33 -17.07 23.38
C THR A 307 -3.11 -17.87 22.33
N TYR A 308 -3.73 -17.18 21.36
CA TYR A 308 -4.49 -17.75 20.23
C TYR A 308 -3.58 -18.33 19.12
N SER A 309 -2.52 -19.03 19.51
CA SER A 309 -1.53 -19.61 18.61
C SER A 309 -1.36 -21.10 18.88
N GLU A 310 -1.43 -21.90 17.82
CA GLU A 310 -1.38 -23.36 17.88
C GLU A 310 0.07 -23.87 17.96
N CYS A 311 0.28 -24.91 18.75
CA CYS A 311 1.53 -25.65 18.77
C CYS A 311 1.66 -26.53 17.52
N ALA A 312 2.81 -26.48 16.85
CA ALA A 312 3.19 -27.45 15.81
C ALA A 312 4.04 -28.59 16.36
N GLN A 313 4.80 -28.33 17.44
CA GLN A 313 5.62 -29.29 18.17
C GLN A 313 5.49 -29.07 19.69
N PRO A 314 5.85 -30.05 20.55
CA PRO A 314 6.04 -31.46 20.22
C PRO A 314 4.73 -32.12 19.77
N GLU A 315 4.79 -33.30 19.15
CA GLU A 315 3.60 -33.98 18.59
C GLU A 315 2.47 -34.16 19.64
N ARG A 316 2.84 -34.38 20.91
CA ARG A 316 1.90 -34.48 22.06
C ARG A 316 1.09 -33.21 22.37
N LEU A 317 1.46 -32.05 21.84
CA LEU A 317 0.74 -30.77 22.00
C LEU A 317 0.19 -30.21 20.69
N LYS A 318 0.44 -30.89 19.56
CA LYS A 318 0.15 -30.39 18.21
C LYS A 318 -1.34 -30.05 18.03
N GLY A 319 -1.61 -28.85 17.51
CA GLY A 319 -2.97 -28.31 17.37
C GLY A 319 -3.63 -27.81 18.66
N ARG A 320 -2.99 -27.91 19.84
CA ARG A 320 -3.45 -27.20 21.05
C ARG A 320 -3.08 -25.71 20.94
N TYR A 321 -4.00 -24.83 21.32
CA TYR A 321 -3.70 -23.40 21.52
C TYR A 321 -2.87 -23.20 22.79
N LEU A 322 -1.87 -22.31 22.76
CA LEU A 322 -1.06 -21.95 23.93
C LEU A 322 -1.92 -21.53 25.14
N GLY A 323 -3.07 -20.88 24.91
CA GLY A 323 -3.97 -20.40 25.97
C GLY A 323 -4.71 -21.49 26.75
N VAL A 324 -4.72 -22.73 26.24
CA VAL A 324 -5.31 -23.90 26.93
C VAL A 324 -4.25 -24.88 27.44
N LEU A 325 -3.00 -24.42 27.58
CA LEU A 325 -1.88 -25.21 28.11
C LEU A 325 -1.50 -24.75 29.52
N GLY A 326 -1.36 -25.69 30.43
CA GLY A 326 -0.72 -25.43 31.72
C GLY A 326 0.79 -25.27 31.56
N ALA A 327 1.42 -24.42 32.39
CA ALA A 327 2.88 -24.25 32.41
C ALA A 327 3.66 -25.53 32.77
N HIS A 328 2.98 -26.59 33.19
CA HIS A 328 3.52 -27.94 33.42
C HIS A 328 3.47 -28.84 32.17
N GLU A 329 2.61 -28.57 31.18
CA GLU A 329 2.62 -29.27 29.88
C GLU A 329 3.82 -28.85 29.01
N LEU A 330 4.37 -27.66 29.27
CA LEU A 330 5.49 -27.03 28.55
C LEU A 330 6.84 -27.44 29.17
N THR A 331 7.23 -28.69 28.98
CA THR A 331 8.53 -29.26 29.38
C THR A 331 9.57 -29.13 28.27
N CYS A 332 10.86 -29.11 28.64
CA CYS A 332 11.95 -29.44 27.72
C CYS A 332 12.50 -30.79 28.16
N ASP A 333 12.20 -31.84 27.40
CA ASP A 333 12.65 -33.19 27.73
C ASP A 333 14.08 -33.37 27.20
N ALA A 334 15.01 -33.86 28.02
CA ALA A 334 16.45 -33.86 27.76
C ALA A 334 16.93 -34.82 26.64
N ALA A 335 16.01 -35.33 25.81
CA ALA A 335 16.25 -36.40 24.84
C ALA A 335 16.28 -35.94 23.36
N GLU A 336 15.89 -34.69 23.05
CA GLU A 336 15.79 -34.22 21.65
C GLU A 336 17.06 -33.53 21.11
N ASP A 337 18.07 -33.24 21.94
CA ASP A 337 19.39 -32.74 21.49
C ASP A 337 20.37 -33.87 21.07
N GLY A 338 19.90 -35.13 21.00
CA GLY A 338 20.71 -36.31 20.64
C GLY A 338 21.11 -36.44 19.16
N GLY A 339 21.22 -35.31 18.44
CA GLY A 339 21.36 -35.27 16.98
C GLY A 339 22.80 -35.23 16.47
N GLN A 340 23.34 -36.40 16.11
CA GLN A 340 24.54 -36.59 15.28
C GLN A 340 25.89 -36.06 15.83
N ALA A 341 26.58 -36.93 16.58
CA ALA A 341 28.03 -37.02 16.53
C ALA A 341 28.40 -38.42 15.99
N THR A 342 28.90 -38.47 14.75
CA THR A 342 29.43 -39.66 14.05
C THR A 342 30.52 -39.24 13.09
#